data_AF-V9DM71-F1
#
_entry.id   AF-V9DM71-F1
#
_cell.length_a   1.000
_cell.length_b   1.000
_cell.length_c   1.000
_cell.angle_alpha   90.00
_cell.angle_beta   90.00
_cell.angle_gamma   90.00
#
_symmetry.space_group_name_H-M   'P 1'
#
loop_
_entity.id
_entity.type
_entity.pdbx_description
1 polymer ?
#
loop_
_entity_poly.entity_id
_entity_poly.type
_entity_poly.pdbx_seq_one_letter_code
_entity_poly.pdbx_strand_id
1 'polypeptide(L)'
;MAATRATAPLFLSARTACSSCVRGAAASSPRWSSTSTASETPASPLLSKIKNDLKAAMRAKDTARLTVLRGTISEINQAASSSAPVKTDMQVLALLRKRKAASENAKKEAEAANRADLAEKQDKEIEVIEQLVGSVKMVESQALRDIVRGKIEALRDSSHGGELKQGAVMKELLKPGGELDGKVYEGKVLAEVVREELATNPKPS
;
A
#
# COMPACT_ATOMS: atom_id res chain seq x y z
N MET A 1 -73.07 67.99 -6.88
CA MET A 1 -73.23 67.29 -5.59
C MET A 1 -72.50 65.95 -5.67
N ALA A 2 -71.71 65.62 -4.64
CA ALA A 2 -71.12 64.31 -4.28
C ALA A 2 -70.23 63.61 -5.33
N ALA A 3 -68.89 63.59 -5.22
CA ALA A 3 -68.01 62.90 -4.25
C ALA A 3 -67.79 61.40 -4.57
N THR A 4 -66.53 61.06 -4.92
CA THR A 4 -65.67 59.94 -4.41
C THR A 4 -64.34 60.02 -5.16
N ARG A 5 -63.24 60.51 -4.56
CA ARG A 5 -62.21 59.77 -3.78
C ARG A 5 -61.55 58.65 -4.59
N ALA A 6 -60.25 58.39 -4.60
CA ALA A 6 -58.99 59.02 -4.24
C ALA A 6 -57.94 57.90 -4.50
N THR A 7 -56.74 58.21 -5.00
CA THR A 7 -55.47 57.65 -4.50
C THR A 7 -54.32 58.31 -5.24
N ALA A 8 -53.47 58.97 -4.45
CA ALA A 8 -52.24 59.59 -4.86
C ALA A 8 -51.07 58.57 -4.69
N PRO A 9 -49.84 58.93 -5.08
CA PRO A 9 -48.87 58.07 -5.75
C PRO A 9 -47.84 57.49 -4.77
N LEU A 10 -47.01 56.54 -5.21
CA LEU A 10 -45.60 56.48 -4.80
C LEU A 10 -44.78 55.78 -5.91
N PHE A 11 -44.16 56.57 -6.77
CA PHE A 11 -42.98 56.16 -7.53
C PHE A 11 -41.87 55.90 -6.53
N LEU A 12 -41.55 54.62 -6.28
CA LEU A 12 -40.38 54.25 -5.48
C LEU A 12 -39.19 53.99 -6.43
N SER A 13 -38.24 54.92 -6.31
CA SER A 13 -36.88 54.94 -6.84
C SER A 13 -36.25 53.58 -7.12
N ALA A 14 -35.70 53.45 -8.33
CA ALA A 14 -34.80 52.38 -8.72
C ALA A 14 -33.56 52.34 -7.81
N ARG A 15 -33.32 51.19 -7.17
CA ARG A 15 -32.00 50.79 -6.70
C ARG A 15 -31.55 49.60 -7.52
N THR A 16 -30.72 49.85 -8.52
CA THR A 16 -29.96 48.85 -9.25
C THR A 16 -29.09 48.07 -8.26
N ALA A 17 -29.49 46.84 -7.95
CA ALA A 17 -28.70 45.93 -7.14
C ALA A 17 -27.43 45.53 -7.91
N CYS A 18 -26.27 45.67 -7.25
CA CYS A 18 -24.97 45.32 -7.80
C CYS A 18 -24.90 43.80 -8.03
N SER A 19 -24.63 43.37 -9.27
CA SER A 19 -24.60 41.95 -9.68
C SER A 19 -23.46 41.13 -9.07
N SER A 20 -22.48 41.78 -8.42
CA SER A 20 -21.41 41.14 -7.67
C SER A 20 -21.87 40.58 -6.32
N CYS A 21 -22.91 41.17 -5.71
CA CYS A 21 -23.41 40.75 -4.39
C CYS A 21 -24.27 39.49 -4.46
N VAL A 22 -24.84 39.16 -5.64
CA VAL A 22 -25.74 38.00 -5.82
C VAL A 22 -24.94 36.68 -5.93
N ARG A 23 -23.64 36.72 -6.22
CA ARG A 23 -22.79 35.51 -6.27
C ARG A 23 -22.24 35.06 -4.91
N GLY A 24 -22.42 35.85 -3.85
CA GLY A 24 -21.94 35.52 -2.49
C GLY A 24 -22.89 34.64 -1.67
N ALA A 25 -24.13 34.44 -2.14
CA ALA A 25 -25.17 33.69 -1.43
C ALA A 25 -25.52 32.36 -2.13
N ALA A 26 -24.58 31.76 -2.86
CA ALA A 26 -24.71 30.37 -3.29
C ALA A 26 -24.34 29.46 -2.10
N ALA A 27 -25.39 28.96 -1.46
CA ALA A 27 -25.44 27.88 -0.47
C ALA A 27 -24.11 27.15 -0.21
N SER A 28 -23.57 27.34 0.99
CA SER A 28 -22.70 26.35 1.63
C SER A 28 -23.55 25.13 1.99
N SER A 29 -23.87 24.31 0.99
CA SER A 29 -24.31 22.95 1.24
C SER A 29 -23.09 22.17 1.72
N PRO A 30 -23.19 21.39 2.83
CA PRO A 30 -22.14 20.47 3.17
C PRO A 30 -22.01 19.51 2.00
N ARG A 31 -20.86 19.55 1.32
CA ARG A 31 -20.54 18.58 0.26
C ARG A 31 -20.38 17.24 0.97
N TRP A 32 -21.46 16.47 1.02
CA TRP A 32 -21.46 15.12 1.57
C TRP A 32 -20.66 14.24 0.62
N SER A 33 -19.34 14.23 0.77
CA SER A 33 -18.47 13.28 0.08
C SER A 33 -18.59 11.92 0.80
N SER A 34 -19.70 11.23 0.55
CA SER A 34 -19.79 9.78 0.75
C SER A 34 -18.96 9.12 -0.33
N THR A 35 -17.64 9.03 -0.12
CA THR A 35 -16.93 7.88 -0.65
C THR A 35 -16.98 6.85 0.47
N SER A 36 -18.06 6.07 0.49
CA SER A 36 -18.12 4.83 1.24
C SER A 36 -17.01 3.92 0.72
N THR A 37 -15.80 4.09 1.26
CA THR A 37 -14.71 3.12 1.17
C THR A 37 -14.96 2.03 2.19
N ALA A 38 -16.14 1.42 2.11
CA ALA A 38 -16.36 0.06 2.55
C ALA A 38 -16.07 -0.87 1.35
N SER A 39 -14.92 -0.68 0.71
CA SER A 39 -14.36 -1.70 -0.16
C SER A 39 -13.49 -2.57 0.74
N GLU A 40 -14.08 -3.69 1.18
CA GLU A 40 -13.36 -4.82 1.75
C GLU A 40 -12.29 -5.26 0.75
N THR A 41 -11.10 -4.68 0.86
CA THR A 41 -9.89 -5.25 0.27
C THR A 41 -9.67 -6.57 1.00
N PRO A 42 -9.40 -7.70 0.31
CA PRO A 42 -9.08 -8.96 0.99
C PRO A 42 -7.94 -8.67 1.96
N ALA A 43 -8.27 -8.67 3.25
CA ALA A 43 -7.43 -8.11 4.29
C ALA A 43 -6.32 -9.11 4.57
N SER A 44 -5.24 -8.99 3.80
CA SER A 44 -4.03 -9.74 4.11
C SER A 44 -3.59 -9.38 5.54
N PRO A 45 -3.09 -10.35 6.33
CA PRO A 45 -2.84 -10.14 7.75
C PRO A 45 -1.84 -9.00 8.00
N LEU A 46 -0.91 -8.71 7.07
CA LEU A 46 -0.02 -7.54 7.20
C LEU A 46 -0.75 -6.20 7.01
N LEU A 47 -1.70 -6.10 6.10
CA LEU A 47 -2.46 -4.86 5.91
C LEU A 47 -3.23 -4.47 7.16
N SER A 48 -3.77 -5.46 7.88
CA SER A 48 -4.44 -5.23 9.16
C SER A 48 -3.48 -4.68 10.23
N LYS A 49 -2.25 -5.22 10.29
CA LYS A 49 -1.20 -4.75 11.21
C LYS A 49 -0.78 -3.32 10.89
N ILE A 50 -0.53 -2.99 9.62
CA ILE A 50 -0.18 -1.63 9.18
C ILE A 50 -1.27 -0.62 9.55
N LYS A 51 -2.55 -0.99 9.41
CA LYS A 51 -3.68 -0.13 9.83
C LYS A 51 -3.73 0.08 11.35
N ASN A 52 -3.37 -0.93 12.14
CA ASN A 52 -3.30 -0.83 13.60
C ASN A 52 -2.10 0.03 14.04
N ASP A 53 -0.96 -0.16 13.40
CA ASP A 53 0.25 0.64 13.60
C ASP A 53 0.02 2.10 13.25
N LEU A 54 -0.78 2.39 12.21
CA LEU A 54 -1.17 3.76 11.89
C LEU A 54 -1.92 4.41 13.05
N LYS A 55 -2.87 3.68 13.67
CA LYS A 55 -3.60 4.18 14.84
C LYS A 55 -2.66 4.37 16.03
N ALA A 56 -1.69 3.48 16.24
CA ALA A 56 -0.69 3.62 17.28
C ALA A 56 0.21 4.85 17.05
N ALA A 57 0.71 5.04 15.82
CA ALA A 57 1.53 6.20 15.44
C ALA A 57 0.76 7.53 15.59
N MET A 58 -0.54 7.54 15.28
CA MET A 58 -1.39 8.71 15.51
C MET A 58 -1.51 9.08 16.99
N ARG A 59 -1.54 8.10 17.89
CA ARG A 59 -1.57 8.35 19.35
C ARG A 59 -0.20 8.81 19.87
N ALA A 60 0.87 8.21 19.36
CA ALA A 60 2.25 8.56 19.71
C ALA A 60 2.72 9.89 19.10
N LYS A 61 1.95 10.48 18.17
CA LYS A 61 2.30 11.71 17.42
C LYS A 61 3.64 11.62 16.68
N ASP A 62 4.03 10.42 16.28
CA ASP A 62 5.23 10.18 15.48
C ASP A 62 4.96 10.56 14.01
N THR A 63 5.50 11.69 13.57
CA THR A 63 5.26 12.26 12.25
C THR A 63 5.95 11.48 11.13
N ALA A 64 7.16 10.96 11.37
CA ALA A 64 7.90 10.17 10.39
C ALA A 64 7.17 8.85 10.13
N ARG A 65 6.80 8.13 11.19
CA ARG A 65 6.07 6.86 11.07
C ARG A 65 4.69 7.01 10.46
N LEU A 66 3.98 8.07 10.81
CA LEU A 66 2.69 8.39 10.22
C LEU A 66 2.81 8.66 8.71
N THR A 67 3.86 9.35 8.27
CA THR A 67 4.08 9.67 6.85
C THR A 67 4.34 8.41 6.03
N VAL A 68 5.19 7.52 6.54
CA VAL A 68 5.47 6.21 5.93
C VAL A 68 4.19 5.39 5.85
N LEU A 69 3.49 5.18 6.96
CA LEU A 69 2.30 4.31 7.03
C LEU A 69 1.16 4.80 6.14
N ARG A 70 0.88 6.11 6.12
CA ARG A 70 -0.15 6.69 5.23
C ARG A 70 0.25 6.59 3.77
N GLY A 71 1.52 6.84 3.47
CA GLY A 71 2.06 6.67 2.13
C GLY A 71 1.88 5.25 1.61
N THR A 72 2.26 4.24 2.41
CA THR A 72 2.07 2.83 2.05
C THR A 72 0.60 2.48 1.81
N ILE A 73 -0.31 2.91 2.68
CA ILE A 73 -1.76 2.68 2.49
C ILE A 73 -2.27 3.34 1.21
N SER A 74 -1.80 4.56 0.91
CA SER A 74 -2.16 5.26 -0.33
C SER A 74 -1.67 4.51 -1.56
N GLU A 75 -0.44 4.00 -1.55
CA GLU A 75 0.11 3.19 -2.65
C GLU A 75 -0.68 1.90 -2.86
N ILE A 76 -1.09 1.25 -1.76
CA ILE A 76 -1.94 0.05 -1.81
C ILE A 76 -3.31 0.38 -2.43
N ASN A 77 -3.96 1.47 -2.01
CA ASN A 77 -5.24 1.90 -2.56
C ASN A 77 -5.13 2.29 -4.04
N GLN A 78 -4.01 2.92 -4.43
CA GLN A 78 -3.72 3.25 -5.81
C GLN A 78 -3.55 1.99 -6.66
N ALA A 79 -2.82 1.00 -6.15
CA ALA A 79 -2.63 -0.27 -6.83
C ALA A 79 -3.92 -1.09 -6.91
N ALA A 80 -4.78 -1.01 -5.89
CA ALA A 80 -6.10 -1.65 -5.89
C ALA A 80 -7.02 -1.12 -7.00
N SER A 81 -6.86 0.14 -7.41
CA SER A 81 -7.58 0.76 -8.53
C SER A 81 -6.91 0.53 -9.89
N SER A 82 -5.71 -0.05 -9.90
CA SER A 82 -4.93 -0.34 -11.12
C SER A 82 -5.22 -1.75 -11.66
N SER A 83 -4.65 -2.08 -12.81
CA SER A 83 -4.79 -3.40 -13.45
C SER A 83 -4.13 -4.54 -12.67
N ALA A 84 -3.29 -4.24 -11.67
CA ALA A 84 -2.62 -5.21 -10.79
C ALA A 84 -2.89 -4.90 -9.30
N PRO A 85 -4.02 -5.39 -8.74
CA PRO A 85 -4.37 -5.14 -7.35
C PRO A 85 -3.39 -5.80 -6.38
N VAL A 86 -3.03 -5.08 -5.32
CA VAL A 86 -2.22 -5.62 -4.22
C VAL A 86 -3.09 -6.54 -3.38
N LYS A 87 -2.87 -7.85 -3.48
CA LYS A 87 -3.66 -8.88 -2.77
C LYS A 87 -2.82 -9.69 -1.78
N THR A 88 -1.50 -9.71 -1.94
CA THR A 88 -0.61 -10.56 -1.14
C THR A 88 0.34 -9.75 -0.26
N ASP A 89 0.69 -10.32 0.89
CA ASP A 89 1.64 -9.74 1.85
C ASP A 89 3.03 -9.47 1.22
N MET A 90 3.41 -10.30 0.25
CA MET A 90 4.64 -10.14 -0.53
C MET A 90 4.66 -8.83 -1.35
N GLN A 91 3.52 -8.45 -1.91
CA GLN A 91 3.40 -7.21 -2.68
C GLN A 91 3.46 -6.00 -1.74
N VAL A 92 2.89 -6.08 -0.55
CA VAL A 92 2.99 -5.03 0.48
C VAL A 92 4.44 -4.79 0.89
N LEU A 93 5.22 -5.86 1.08
CA LEU A 93 6.66 -5.74 1.38
C LEU A 93 7.46 -5.20 0.20
N ALA A 94 7.11 -5.56 -1.03
CA ALA A 94 7.74 -4.98 -2.21
C ALA A 94 7.51 -3.46 -2.28
N LEU A 95 6.32 -2.97 -1.91
CA LEU A 95 6.03 -1.54 -1.79
C LEU A 95 6.88 -0.88 -0.69
N LEU A 96 6.99 -1.50 0.49
CA LEU A 96 7.84 -0.99 1.56
C LEU A 96 9.32 -0.89 1.15
N ARG A 97 9.85 -1.90 0.45
CA ARG A 97 11.22 -1.87 -0.11
C ARG A 97 11.39 -0.78 -1.18
N LYS A 98 10.40 -0.62 -2.06
CA LYS A 98 10.39 0.45 -3.06
C LYS A 98 10.42 1.83 -2.40
N ARG A 99 9.64 2.00 -1.33
CA ARG A 99 9.60 3.24 -0.56
C ARG A 99 10.94 3.52 0.11
N LYS A 100 11.59 2.52 0.69
CA LYS A 100 12.95 2.65 1.24
C LYS A 100 13.92 3.18 0.19
N ALA A 101 13.94 2.56 -1.00
CA ALA A 101 14.80 2.99 -2.10
C ALA A 101 14.48 4.42 -2.57
N ALA A 102 13.20 4.81 -2.60
CA ALA A 102 12.79 6.16 -2.93
C ALA A 102 13.28 7.19 -1.89
N SER A 103 13.18 6.87 -0.59
CA SER A 103 13.71 7.73 0.48
C SER A 103 15.24 7.84 0.45
N GLU A 104 15.95 6.75 0.16
CA GLU A 104 17.41 6.76 -0.02
C GLU A 104 17.85 7.63 -1.22
N ASN A 105 17.11 7.57 -2.33
CA ASN A 105 17.37 8.42 -3.49
C ASN A 105 17.08 9.89 -3.17
N ALA A 106 15.94 10.18 -2.52
CA ALA A 106 15.59 11.52 -2.08
C ALA A 106 16.61 12.10 -1.08
N LYS A 107 17.17 11.26 -0.21
CA LYS A 107 18.28 11.65 0.69
C LYS A 107 19.51 12.08 -0.10
N LYS A 108 19.96 11.27 -1.07
CA LYS A 108 21.13 11.59 -1.91
C LYS A 108 20.93 12.90 -2.68
N GLU A 109 19.73 13.12 -3.22
CA GLU A 109 19.39 14.38 -3.90
C GLU A 109 19.39 15.58 -2.93
N ALA A 110 18.91 15.41 -1.70
CA ALA A 110 18.93 16.45 -0.67
C ALA A 110 20.36 16.80 -0.23
N GLU A 111 21.22 15.80 -0.07
CA GLU A 111 22.65 15.97 0.24
C GLU A 111 23.36 16.69 -0.90
N ALA A 112 23.11 16.29 -2.16
CA ALA A 112 23.66 16.98 -3.34
C ALA A 112 23.21 18.45 -3.43
N ALA A 113 22.00 18.76 -2.95
CA ALA A 113 21.48 20.12 -2.87
C ALA A 113 21.90 20.90 -1.60
N ASN A 114 22.79 20.33 -0.77
CA ASN A 114 23.23 20.88 0.52
C ASN A 114 22.07 21.22 1.50
N ARG A 115 20.96 20.47 1.44
CA ARG A 115 19.80 20.63 2.33
C ARG A 115 19.78 19.53 3.40
N ALA A 116 20.59 19.70 4.45
CA ALA A 116 20.69 18.77 5.57
C ALA A 116 19.34 18.50 6.26
N ASP A 117 18.49 19.53 6.42
CA ASP A 117 17.16 19.39 7.05
C ASP A 117 16.25 18.39 6.35
N LEU A 118 16.42 18.20 5.03
CA LEU A 118 15.62 17.27 4.24
C LEU A 118 16.22 15.86 4.29
N ALA A 119 17.56 15.75 4.30
CA ALA A 119 18.26 14.48 4.46
C ALA A 119 17.92 13.82 5.81
N GLU A 120 17.94 14.59 6.91
CA GLU A 120 17.57 14.09 8.24
C GLU A 120 16.13 13.58 8.33
N LYS A 121 15.20 14.18 7.56
CA LYS A 121 13.82 13.71 7.49
C LYS A 121 13.74 12.37 6.75
N GLN A 122 14.47 12.23 5.65
CA GLN A 122 14.53 10.97 4.91
C GLN A 122 15.17 9.86 5.75
N ASP A 123 16.21 10.18 6.53
CA ASP A 123 16.83 9.21 7.45
C ASP A 123 15.85 8.66 8.47
N LYS A 124 15.07 9.53 9.11
CA LYS A 124 14.01 9.10 10.04
C LYS A 124 12.96 8.23 9.37
N GLU A 125 12.60 8.53 8.11
CA GLU A 125 11.68 7.68 7.34
C GLU A 125 12.29 6.30 7.04
N ILE A 126 13.58 6.24 6.67
CA ILE A 126 14.30 5.00 6.40
C ILE A 126 14.36 4.13 7.65
N GLU A 127 14.75 4.69 8.81
CA GLU A 127 14.80 3.97 10.09
C GLU A 127 13.44 3.35 10.45
N VAL A 128 12.36 4.09 10.25
CA VAL A 128 11.02 3.57 10.52
C VAL A 128 10.64 2.46 9.54
N ILE A 129 10.98 2.59 8.26
CA ILE A 129 10.73 1.52 7.28
C ILE A 129 11.51 0.26 7.67
N GLU A 130 12.75 0.38 8.13
CA GLU A 130 13.55 -0.75 8.60
C GLU A 130 12.95 -1.43 9.82
N GLN A 131 12.47 -0.66 10.80
CA GLN A 131 11.75 -1.20 11.96
C GLN A 131 10.46 -1.91 11.55
N LEU A 132 9.69 -1.33 10.62
CA LEU A 132 8.46 -1.94 10.10
C LEU A 132 8.77 -3.25 9.37
N VAL A 133 9.77 -3.29 8.51
CA VAL A 133 10.19 -4.51 7.80
C VAL A 133 10.73 -5.56 8.77
N GLY A 134 11.55 -5.17 9.75
CA GLY A 134 12.09 -6.08 10.76
C GLY A 134 11.04 -6.63 11.73
N SER A 135 9.95 -5.89 11.97
CA SER A 135 8.81 -6.37 12.75
C SER A 135 7.98 -7.45 12.04
N VAL A 136 8.13 -7.57 10.71
CA VAL A 136 7.46 -8.61 9.94
C VAL A 136 8.24 -9.91 10.11
N LYS A 137 7.61 -10.89 10.79
CA LYS A 137 8.14 -12.25 10.92
C LYS A 137 8.27 -12.88 9.54
N MET A 138 9.46 -12.79 8.97
CA MET A 138 9.84 -13.55 7.78
C MET A 138 9.97 -15.02 8.17
N VAL A 139 9.60 -15.91 7.26
CA VAL A 139 9.85 -17.34 7.47
C VAL A 139 11.37 -17.54 7.45
N GLU A 140 11.88 -18.22 8.47
CA GLU A 140 13.30 -18.53 8.60
C GLU A 140 13.77 -19.40 7.44
N SER A 141 15.03 -19.21 7.03
CA SER A 141 15.65 -19.93 5.91
C SER A 141 15.57 -21.45 6.08
N GLN A 142 15.60 -21.95 7.32
CA GLN A 142 15.47 -23.38 7.61
C GLN A 142 14.07 -23.93 7.34
N ALA A 143 13.03 -23.24 7.84
CA ALA A 143 11.65 -23.62 7.56
C ALA A 143 11.31 -23.51 6.06
N LEU A 144 11.95 -22.59 5.32
CA LEU A 144 11.86 -22.55 3.85
C LEU A 144 12.43 -23.82 3.21
N ARG A 145 13.62 -24.26 3.64
CA ARG A 145 14.26 -25.48 3.14
C ARG A 145 13.38 -26.70 3.35
N ASP A 146 12.79 -26.84 4.52
CA ASP A 146 11.92 -27.98 4.84
C ASP A 146 10.66 -28.01 3.96
N ILE A 147 10.02 -26.85 3.73
CA ILE A 147 8.86 -26.73 2.84
C ILE A 147 9.25 -27.06 1.39
N VAL A 148 10.37 -26.51 0.91
CA VAL A 148 10.86 -26.74 -0.46
C VAL A 148 11.19 -28.21 -0.66
N ARG A 149 11.86 -28.85 0.30
CA ARG A 149 12.19 -30.27 0.28
C ARG A 149 10.95 -31.14 0.20
N GLY A 150 9.97 -30.93 1.09
CA GLY A 150 8.72 -31.68 1.08
C GLY A 150 7.94 -31.54 -0.24
N LYS A 151 8.00 -30.37 -0.89
CA LYS A 151 7.40 -30.19 -2.22
C LYS A 151 8.19 -30.82 -3.36
N ILE A 152 9.52 -30.78 -3.32
CA ILE A 152 10.36 -31.48 -4.31
C ILE A 152 10.10 -32.99 -4.24
N GLU A 153 9.99 -33.56 -3.04
CA GLU A 153 9.63 -34.97 -2.83
C GLU A 153 8.24 -35.29 -3.39
N ALA A 154 7.22 -34.51 -3.03
CA ALA A 154 5.86 -34.71 -3.57
C ALA A 154 5.79 -34.60 -5.10
N LEU A 155 6.56 -33.68 -5.69
CA LEU A 155 6.68 -33.50 -7.15
C LEU A 155 7.42 -34.64 -7.82
N ARG A 156 8.40 -35.24 -7.15
CA ARG A 156 9.15 -36.40 -7.62
C ARG A 156 8.29 -37.66 -7.64
N ASP A 157 7.43 -37.83 -6.64
CA ASP A 157 6.51 -38.97 -6.57
C ASP A 157 5.43 -38.91 -7.65
N SER A 158 4.99 -37.70 -7.99
CA SER A 158 3.96 -37.45 -9.02
C SER A 158 4.52 -37.31 -10.44
N SER A 159 5.80 -36.96 -10.59
CA SER A 159 6.49 -36.89 -11.88
C SER A 159 7.28 -38.17 -12.15
N HIS A 160 6.70 -39.09 -12.91
CA HIS A 160 7.40 -40.30 -13.40
C HIS A 160 8.63 -39.94 -14.28
N GLY A 161 9.79 -39.68 -13.66
CA GLY A 161 11.11 -39.71 -14.30
C GLY A 161 11.57 -38.45 -15.06
N GLY A 162 10.77 -37.38 -15.08
CA GLY A 162 11.10 -36.11 -15.76
C GLY A 162 11.95 -35.14 -14.91
N GLU A 163 12.84 -34.40 -15.56
CA GLU A 163 13.72 -33.40 -14.91
C GLU A 163 12.89 -32.27 -14.26
N LEU A 164 13.01 -32.13 -12.93
CA LEU A 164 12.35 -31.06 -12.18
C LEU A 164 13.08 -29.74 -12.44
N LYS A 165 12.56 -28.96 -13.38
CA LYS A 165 13.06 -27.60 -13.64
C LYS A 165 12.70 -26.70 -12.46
N GLN A 166 13.64 -25.83 -12.06
CA GLN A 166 13.45 -24.82 -11.01
C GLN A 166 12.13 -24.04 -11.16
N GLY A 167 11.76 -23.68 -12.41
CA GLY A 167 10.52 -22.97 -12.70
C GLY A 167 9.24 -23.77 -12.42
N ALA A 168 9.27 -25.09 -12.50
CA ALA A 168 8.12 -25.95 -12.18
C ALA A 168 7.88 -26.00 -10.67
N VAL A 169 8.95 -26.18 -9.89
CA VAL A 169 8.90 -26.18 -8.41
C VAL A 169 8.43 -24.82 -7.90
N MET A 170 8.94 -23.71 -8.44
CA MET A 170 8.47 -22.38 -8.08
C MET A 170 7.00 -22.16 -8.45
N LYS A 171 6.53 -22.65 -9.60
CA LYS A 171 5.12 -22.50 -10.01
C LYS A 171 4.16 -23.25 -9.09
N GLU A 172 4.57 -24.42 -8.58
CA GLU A 172 3.81 -25.20 -7.61
C GLU A 172 3.79 -24.56 -6.23
N LEU A 173 4.95 -24.09 -5.76
CA LEU A 173 5.10 -23.40 -4.48
C LEU A 173 4.31 -22.08 -4.42
N LEU A 174 4.19 -21.37 -5.55
CA LEU A 174 3.56 -20.06 -5.68
C LEU A 174 2.09 -20.13 -6.16
N LYS A 175 1.52 -21.33 -6.29
CA LYS A 175 0.11 -21.50 -6.70
C LYS A 175 -0.82 -20.87 -5.63
N PRO A 176 -1.93 -20.21 -6.01
CA PRO A 176 -2.88 -19.66 -5.03
C PRO A 176 -3.41 -20.78 -4.14
N GLY A 177 -3.17 -20.67 -2.83
CA GLY A 177 -3.42 -21.73 -1.84
C GLY A 177 -2.25 -22.68 -1.55
N GLY A 178 -1.05 -22.39 -2.06
CA GLY A 178 0.18 -23.13 -1.73
C GLY A 178 0.68 -22.85 -0.31
N GLU A 179 1.58 -23.69 0.19
CA GLU A 179 2.14 -23.57 1.57
C GLU A 179 2.96 -22.31 1.83
N LEU A 180 3.32 -21.59 0.76
CA LEU A 180 3.98 -20.28 0.78
C LEU A 180 3.00 -19.12 0.54
N ASP A 181 1.73 -19.38 0.22
CA ASP A 181 0.74 -18.32 0.03
C ASP A 181 0.38 -17.71 1.40
N GLY A 182 0.53 -16.39 1.52
CA GLY A 182 0.37 -15.67 2.80
C GLY A 182 1.57 -15.73 3.75
N LYS A 183 2.64 -16.48 3.43
CA LYS A 183 3.91 -16.42 4.17
C LYS A 183 4.83 -15.39 3.54
N VAL A 184 5.55 -14.66 4.37
CA VAL A 184 6.56 -13.69 3.93
C VAL A 184 7.90 -14.40 3.78
N TYR A 185 8.44 -14.40 2.57
CA TYR A 185 9.75 -14.97 2.26
C TYR A 185 10.54 -14.07 1.30
N GLU A 186 11.86 -14.22 1.28
CA GLU A 186 12.67 -13.57 0.24
C GLU A 186 12.69 -14.44 -1.02
N GLY A 187 12.16 -13.92 -2.12
CA GLY A 187 12.12 -14.65 -3.39
C GLY A 187 13.51 -15.05 -3.91
N LYS A 188 14.55 -14.27 -3.56
CA LYS A 188 15.95 -14.61 -3.88
C LYS A 188 16.43 -15.82 -3.09
N VAL A 189 16.24 -15.80 -1.76
CA VAL A 189 16.60 -16.92 -0.88
C VAL A 189 15.84 -18.18 -1.25
N LEU A 190 14.55 -18.08 -1.60
CA LEU A 190 13.79 -19.23 -2.10
C LEU A 190 14.39 -19.80 -3.39
N ALA A 191 14.77 -18.95 -4.35
CA ALA A 191 15.36 -19.39 -5.61
C ALA A 191 16.73 -20.05 -5.41
N GLU A 192 17.54 -19.55 -4.48
CA GLU A 192 18.83 -20.14 -4.09
C GLU A 192 18.63 -21.48 -3.40
N VAL A 193 17.74 -21.55 -2.41
CA VAL A 193 17.40 -22.79 -1.69
C VAL A 193 16.87 -23.87 -2.65
N VAL A 194 15.97 -23.51 -3.57
CA VAL A 194 15.48 -24.46 -4.59
C VAL A 194 16.63 -24.93 -5.49
N ARG A 195 17.55 -24.04 -5.88
CA ARG A 195 18.71 -24.41 -6.69
C ARG A 195 19.65 -25.35 -5.93
N GLU A 196 19.93 -25.06 -4.66
CA GLU A 196 20.77 -25.89 -3.79
C GLU A 196 20.16 -27.28 -3.60
N GLU A 197 18.88 -27.37 -3.28
CA GLU A 197 18.19 -28.66 -3.04
C GLU A 197 18.08 -29.50 -4.33
N LEU A 198 17.87 -28.86 -5.49
CA LEU A 198 17.92 -29.56 -6.80
C LEU A 198 19.34 -30.00 -7.18
N ALA A 199 20.38 -29.26 -6.77
CA ALA A 199 21.78 -29.62 -7.03
C ALA A 199 22.31 -30.73 -6.10
N THR A 200 21.78 -30.81 -4.87
CA THR A 200 22.25 -31.77 -3.84
C THR A 200 21.64 -33.16 -4.04
N ASN A 201 20.49 -33.27 -4.71
CA ASN A 201 19.83 -34.54 -5.03
C ASN A 201 19.72 -34.77 -6.55
N PRO A 202 20.85 -34.95 -7.28
CA PRO A 202 20.78 -35.38 -8.66
C PRO A 202 20.19 -36.79 -8.74
N LYS A 203 19.38 -37.04 -9.76
CA LYS A 203 18.69 -38.30 -10.06
C LYS A 203 19.65 -39.51 -9.88
N PRO A 204 19.27 -40.59 -9.17
CA PRO A 204 19.95 -41.86 -9.34
C PRO A 204 19.70 -42.31 -10.78
N SER A 205 20.77 -42.40 -11.55
CA SER A 205 20.83 -42.86 -12.94
C SER A 205 19.99 -44.10 -13.20
#